data_AF-A0A7X6CK45-F1
#
_entry.id   AF-A0A7X6CK45-F1
#
_cell.length_a   1.000
_cell.length_b   1.000
_cell.length_c   1.000
_cell.angle_alpha   90.00
_cell.angle_beta   90.00
_cell.angle_gamma   90.00
#
_symmetry.space_group_name_H-M   'P 1'
#
loop_
_entity.id
_entity.type
_entity.pdbx_description
1 polymer ?
#
loop_
_entity_poly.entity_id
_entity_poly.type
_entity_poly.pdbx_seq_one_letter_code
_entity_poly.pdbx_strand_id
1 'polypeptide(L)' 'PSVIVSLWAVSDAPTSELMQAFYQNLQKNPNKAQALRQAMLATMKTHSNPRNWAAFTLIGEAD' A
#
# COMPACT_ATOMS: atom_id res chain seq x y z
N PRO A 1 -6.18 7.48 14.55
CA PRO A 1 -5.93 8.08 13.21
C PRO A 1 -4.67 7.48 12.57
N SER A 2 -4.68 7.21 11.26
CA SER A 2 -3.58 6.48 10.60
C SER A 2 -3.25 7.14 9.27
N VAL A 3 -1.96 7.33 9.01
CA VAL A 3 -1.46 7.99 7.80
C VAL A 3 -0.56 7.01 7.06
N ILE A 4 -0.71 6.94 5.74
CA ILE A 4 0.21 6.22 4.87
C ILE A 4 1.19 7.22 4.29
N VAL A 5 2.47 6.94 4.45
CA VAL A 5 3.56 7.76 3.92
C VAL A 5 4.48 6.92 3.05
N SER A 6 5.06 7.52 2.02
CA SER A 6 6.11 6.91 1.22
C SER A 6 7.50 7.35 1.72
N LEU A 7 8.41 6.39 1.85
CA LEU A 7 9.79 6.61 2.29
C LEU A 7 10.66 7.27 1.20
N TRP A 8 10.30 7.07 -0.07
CA TRP A 8 10.96 7.68 -1.23
C TRP A 8 9.95 7.98 -2.33
N ALA A 9 10.36 8.78 -3.31
CA ALA A 9 9.56 9.04 -4.50
C ALA A 9 9.38 7.75 -5.30
N VAL A 10 8.13 7.31 -5.42
CA VAL A 10 7.73 6.18 -6.25
C VAL A 10 7.08 6.73 -7.52
N SER A 11 7.27 6.07 -8.65
CA SER A 11 6.59 6.45 -9.89
C SER A 11 5.06 6.40 -9.73
N ASP A 12 4.35 7.28 -10.42
CA ASP A 12 2.89 7.44 -10.25
C ASP A 12 2.09 6.17 -10.61
N ALA A 13 2.55 5.41 -11.62
CA ALA A 13 1.87 4.19 -12.06
C ALA A 13 1.75 3.12 -10.96
N PRO A 14 2.86 2.60 -10.36
CA PRO A 14 2.76 1.64 -9.26
C PRO A 14 2.11 2.23 -8.00
N THR A 15 2.25 3.53 -7.76
CA THR A 15 1.60 4.21 -6.64
C THR A 15 0.08 4.18 -6.77
N SER A 16 -0.45 4.47 -7.96
CA SER A 16 -1.90 4.44 -8.23
C SER A 16 -2.46 3.02 -8.09
N GLU A 17 -1.78 2.01 -8.62
CA GLU A 17 -2.17 0.60 -8.46
C GLU A 17 -2.22 0.17 -6.99
N LEU A 18 -1.18 0.52 -6.23
CA LEU A 18 -1.11 0.18 -4.80
C LEU A 18 -2.20 0.88 -4.00
N MET A 19 -2.44 2.18 -4.25
CA MET A 19 -3.50 2.93 -3.57
C MET A 19 -4.89 2.41 -3.93
N GLN A 20 -5.15 2.06 -5.19
CA GLN A 20 -6.41 1.43 -5.61
C GLN A 20 -6.64 0.09 -4.90
N ALA A 21 -5.63 -0.77 -4.88
CA ALA A 21 -5.70 -2.05 -4.18
C ALA A 21 -5.86 -1.86 -2.67
N PHE A 22 -5.17 -0.87 -2.08
CA PHE A 22 -5.29 -0.55 -0.66
C PHE A 22 -6.73 -0.17 -0.29
N TYR A 23 -7.33 0.80 -0.99
CA TYR A 23 -8.69 1.22 -0.69
C TYR A 23 -9.73 0.13 -0.96
N GLN A 24 -9.55 -0.70 -1.99
CA GLN A 24 -10.41 -1.86 -2.23
C GLN A 24 -10.34 -2.87 -1.09
N ASN A 25 -9.14 -3.16 -0.57
CA ASN A 25 -8.96 -4.08 0.55
C ASN A 25 -9.46 -3.46 1.86
N LEU A 26 -9.30 -2.15 2.05
CA LEU A 26 -9.79 -1.44 3.23
C LEU A 26 -11.32 -1.41 3.30
N GLN A 27 -12.01 -1.28 2.15
CA GLN A 27 -13.47 -1.41 2.11
C GLN A 27 -13.96 -2.81 2.48
N LYS A 28 -13.19 -3.85 2.11
CA LYS A 28 -13.54 -5.25 2.43
C LYS A 28 -13.19 -5.62 3.87
N ASN A 29 -12.12 -5.06 4.40
CA ASN A 29 -11.60 -5.41 5.70
C ASN A 29 -11.12 -4.13 6.42
N PRO A 30 -11.71 -3.77 7.58
CA PRO A 30 -11.39 -2.51 8.26
C PRO A 30 -9.94 -2.45 8.77
N ASN A 31 -9.24 -3.59 8.81
CA ASN A 31 -7.85 -3.66 9.24
C ASN A 31 -6.89 -3.06 8.17
N LYS A 32 -6.45 -1.82 8.40
CA LYS A 32 -5.56 -1.06 7.51
C LYS A 32 -4.22 -1.75 7.28
N ALA A 33 -3.65 -2.39 8.28
CA ALA A 33 -2.37 -3.08 8.14
C ALA A 33 -2.49 -4.30 7.21
N GLN A 34 -3.57 -5.06 7.32
CA GLN A 34 -3.85 -6.15 6.37
C GLN A 34 -4.13 -5.62 4.96
N ALA A 35 -4.91 -4.56 4.83
CA ALA A 35 -5.21 -3.96 3.54
C ALA A 35 -3.95 -3.47 2.81
N LEU A 36 -3.03 -2.82 3.54
CA LEU A 36 -1.76 -2.35 2.98
C LEU A 36 -0.86 -3.52 2.58
N ARG A 37 -0.76 -4.55 3.42
CA ARG A 37 0.01 -5.76 3.10
C ARG A 37 -0.50 -6.45 1.85
N GLN A 38 -1.82 -6.59 1.70
CA GLN A 38 -2.40 -7.20 0.51
C GLN A 38 -2.17 -6.35 -0.75
N ALA A 39 -2.28 -5.02 -0.63
CA ALA A 39 -1.95 -4.11 -1.73
C ALA A 39 -0.49 -4.25 -2.16
N MET A 40 0.47 -4.25 -1.22
CA MET A 40 1.89 -4.48 -1.52
C MET A 40 2.14 -5.81 -2.20
N LEU A 41 1.50 -6.90 -1.77
CA LEU A 41 1.63 -8.22 -2.39
C LEU A 41 1.07 -8.24 -3.82
N ALA A 42 -0.02 -7.52 -4.08
CA ALA A 42 -0.57 -7.38 -5.42
C ALA A 42 0.37 -6.60 -6.33
N THR A 43 0.88 -5.45 -5.86
CA THR A 43 1.85 -4.63 -6.59
C THR A 43 3.19 -5.34 -6.78
N MET A 44 3.62 -6.19 -5.85
CA MET A 44 4.84 -7.00 -5.99
C MET A 44 4.73 -8.00 -7.16
N LYS A 45 3.52 -8.51 -7.47
CA LYS A 45 3.31 -9.42 -8.60
C LYS A 45 3.44 -8.71 -9.94
N THR A 46 3.04 -7.45 -10.03
CA THR A 46 3.13 -6.64 -11.26
C THR A 46 4.47 -5.91 -11.38
N HIS A 47 5.02 -5.45 -10.26
CA HIS A 47 6.26 -4.67 -10.17
C HIS A 47 7.30 -5.40 -9.31
N SER A 48 8.23 -6.09 -9.97
CA SER A 48 9.30 -6.87 -9.31
C SER A 48 10.26 -6.02 -8.48
N ASN A 49 10.33 -4.71 -8.76
CA ASN A 49 11.23 -3.79 -8.06
C ASN A 49 10.66 -3.40 -6.69
N PRO A 50 11.36 -3.69 -5.58
CA PRO A 50 10.91 -3.33 -4.23
C PRO A 50 10.75 -1.82 -4.04
N ARG A 51 11.44 -1.00 -4.84
CA ARG A 51 11.22 0.46 -4.87
C ARG A 51 9.77 0.87 -5.20
N ASN A 52 9.00 0.01 -5.88
CA ASN A 52 7.66 0.36 -6.33
C ASN A 52 6.57 0.07 -5.28
N TRP A 53 6.81 -0.85 -4.34
CA TRP A 53 5.80 -1.29 -3.38
C TRP A 53 6.26 -1.23 -1.91
N ALA A 54 7.57 -1.34 -1.63
CA ALA A 54 8.12 -1.29 -0.27
C ALA A 54 8.31 0.13 0.27
N ALA A 55 7.98 1.16 -0.52
CA ALA A 55 8.10 2.54 -0.10
C ALA A 55 7.05 2.95 0.92
N PHE A 56 5.89 2.30 0.91
CA PHE A 56 4.74 2.72 1.71
C PHE A 56 4.85 2.18 3.12
N THR A 57 4.62 3.01 4.12
CA THR A 57 4.50 2.58 5.51
C THR A 57 3.25 3.20 6.14
N LEU A 58 2.58 2.43 6.99
CA LEU A 58 1.45 2.88 7.77
C LEU A 58 1.95 3.37 9.12
N ILE A 59 1.67 4.62 9.46
CA ILE A 59 2.01 5.22 10.75
C ILE A 59 0.70 5.62 11.45
N GLY A 60 0.41 5.01 12.60
CA GLY A 60 -0.78 5.25 13.41
C GLY A 60 -1.49 3.96 13.81
N GLU A 61 -2.74 4.07 14.30
CA GLU A 61 -3.52 2.92 14.76
C GLU A 61 -3.84 1.95 13.61
N ALA A 62 -3.52 0.68 13.80
CA ALA A 62 -3.73 -0.40 12.83
C ALA A 62 -5.07 -1.14 13.01
N ASP A 63 -5.81 -0.80 14.07
CA ASP A 63 -7.12 -1.34 14.44
C ASP A 63 -8.28 -0.47 13.95
#